data_AF-A0A973LSM3-F1
#
_entry.id   AF-A0A973LSM3-F1
#
_cell.length_a   1.000
_cell.length_b   1.000
_cell.length_c   1.000
_cell.angle_alpha   90.00
_cell.angle_beta   90.00
_cell.angle_gamma   90.00
#
_symmetry.space_group_name_H-M   'P 1'
#
loop_
_entity.id
_entity.type
_entity.pdbx_description
1 polymer ?
#
loop_
_entity_poly.entity_id
_entity_poly.type
_entity_poly.pdbx_seq_one_letter_code
_entity_poly.pdbx_strand_id
1 'polypeptide(L)'
;TGIWAALTGSALAAGPLLGGLLVGLYGWRAVFLVNVPVAAASLLIMRHVASPRGVRRIDWSVQALACVLLGLVAEALIDSSPLAGALAAAALVALVAVERRSHAPALPGGLLAATWPELLAGTVANFAFSGALFVLTLFLQDTRHLSPMAAGLAFLPLTLPMTVNPLLTGRLVARYGPRPPILAGLALLAAGLAGVAFTDVLAPWLVMMGFGLSFVFPALMAGMVNAAPAGTAGTAGGVLNASRQVGATLGVAVLGVAGQPLRTAAVLTAVTCVCYALAAARSRHGARRRAASAAVS
;
A
#
# COMPACT_ATOMS: atom_id res chain seq x y z
N THR A 1 -1.90 -6.23 -20.23
CA THR A 1 -2.36 -5.62 -18.95
C THR A 1 -3.63 -6.28 -18.42
N GLY A 2 -4.63 -6.59 -19.25
CA GLY A 2 -5.87 -7.24 -18.81
C GLY A 2 -5.70 -8.62 -18.15
N ILE A 3 -4.87 -9.51 -18.70
CA ILE A 3 -4.60 -10.85 -18.12
C ILE A 3 -3.91 -10.74 -16.75
N TRP A 4 -2.98 -9.79 -16.61
CA TRP A 4 -2.25 -9.55 -15.36
C TRP A 4 -3.18 -9.02 -14.26
N ALA A 5 -4.09 -8.10 -14.61
CA ALA A 5 -5.13 -7.59 -13.72
C ALA A 5 -6.17 -8.66 -13.35
N ALA A 6 -6.57 -9.51 -14.29
CA ALA A 6 -7.48 -10.63 -14.04
C ALA A 6 -6.85 -11.67 -13.10
N LEU A 7 -5.58 -12.02 -13.29
CA LEU A 7 -4.84 -12.93 -12.41
C LEU A 7 -4.68 -12.38 -11.00
N THR A 8 -4.25 -11.12 -10.86
CA THR A 8 -4.10 -10.48 -9.54
C THR A 8 -5.44 -10.29 -8.83
N GLY A 9 -6.50 -9.95 -9.57
CA GLY A 9 -7.86 -9.92 -9.07
C GLY A 9 -8.31 -11.29 -8.56
N SER A 10 -8.19 -12.33 -9.39
CA SER A 10 -8.56 -13.71 -9.03
C SER A 10 -7.87 -14.16 -7.74
N ALA A 11 -6.57 -13.87 -7.60
CA ALA A 11 -5.80 -14.19 -6.40
C ALA A 11 -6.29 -13.44 -5.15
N LEU A 12 -6.69 -12.17 -5.30
CA LEU A 12 -7.22 -11.35 -4.19
C LEU A 12 -8.59 -11.84 -3.69
N ALA A 13 -9.49 -12.28 -4.59
CA ALA A 13 -10.76 -12.88 -4.18
C ALA A 13 -10.60 -14.30 -3.62
N ALA A 14 -9.69 -15.09 -4.19
CA ALA A 14 -9.41 -16.44 -3.71
C ALA A 14 -8.71 -16.45 -2.35
N GLY A 15 -7.97 -15.39 -2.00
CA GLY A 15 -7.16 -15.28 -0.79
C GLY A 15 -7.93 -15.59 0.51
N PRO A 16 -8.99 -14.83 0.86
CA PRO A 16 -9.74 -15.08 2.10
C PRO A 16 -10.43 -16.45 2.13
N LEU A 17 -10.93 -16.91 0.98
CA LEU A 17 -11.61 -18.21 0.84
C LEU A 17 -10.65 -19.37 1.06
N LEU A 18 -9.54 -19.39 0.32
CA LEU A 18 -8.51 -20.42 0.43
C LEU A 18 -7.80 -20.35 1.78
N GLY A 19 -7.52 -19.14 2.28
CA GLY A 19 -6.92 -18.94 3.60
C GLY A 19 -7.80 -19.48 4.72
N GLY A 20 -9.08 -19.10 4.73
CA GLY A 20 -10.04 -19.60 5.72
C GLY A 20 -10.22 -21.12 5.67
N LEU A 21 -10.30 -21.68 4.46
CA LEU A 21 -10.40 -23.13 4.25
C LEU A 21 -9.15 -23.88 4.73
N LEU A 22 -7.95 -23.40 4.39
CA LEU A 22 -6.68 -23.99 4.79
C LEU A 22 -6.52 -23.98 6.31
N VAL A 23 -6.82 -22.84 6.94
CA VAL A 23 -6.77 -22.70 8.41
C VAL A 23 -7.79 -23.64 9.06
N GLY A 24 -9.00 -23.75 8.52
CA GLY A 24 -10.05 -24.61 9.05
C GLY A 24 -9.73 -26.11 8.96
N LEU A 25 -9.09 -26.56 7.88
CA LEU A 25 -8.83 -27.99 7.65
C LEU A 25 -7.48 -28.47 8.20
N TYR A 26 -6.42 -27.68 7.99
CA TYR A 26 -5.04 -28.09 8.23
C TYR A 26 -4.31 -27.18 9.24
N GLY A 27 -5.04 -26.26 9.86
CA GLY A 27 -4.49 -25.27 10.78
C GLY A 27 -3.71 -24.16 10.09
N TRP A 28 -3.29 -23.18 10.88
CA TRP A 28 -2.59 -21.98 10.39
C TRP A 28 -1.28 -22.27 9.65
N ARG A 29 -0.61 -23.40 9.96
CA ARG A 29 0.66 -23.82 9.32
C ARG A 29 0.51 -24.06 7.83
N ALA A 30 -0.66 -24.50 7.38
CA ALA A 30 -0.92 -24.79 5.96
C ALA A 30 -0.85 -23.53 5.07
N VAL A 31 -1.20 -22.37 5.61
CA VAL A 31 -1.09 -21.08 4.90
C VAL A 31 0.37 -20.80 4.51
N PHE A 32 1.33 -21.20 5.35
CA PHE A 32 2.76 -21.08 5.03
C PHE A 32 3.22 -22.14 4.02
N LEU A 33 2.76 -23.39 4.16
CA LEU A 33 3.15 -24.49 3.28
C LEU A 33 2.68 -24.28 1.84
N VAL A 34 1.52 -23.68 1.61
CA VAL A 34 1.02 -23.37 0.25
C VAL A 34 1.92 -22.38 -0.49
N ASN A 35 2.67 -21.53 0.20
CA ASN A 35 3.61 -20.62 -0.44
C ASN A 35 4.84 -21.34 -1.01
N VAL A 36 5.24 -22.50 -0.45
CA VAL A 36 6.40 -23.28 -0.89
C VAL A 36 6.29 -23.74 -2.36
N PRO A 37 5.22 -24.43 -2.81
CA PRO A 37 5.08 -24.84 -4.20
C PRO A 37 4.95 -23.64 -5.14
N VAL A 38 4.30 -22.55 -4.71
CA VAL A 38 4.18 -21.32 -5.51
C VAL A 38 5.55 -20.65 -5.70
N ALA A 39 6.37 -20.61 -4.66
CA ALA A 39 7.75 -20.10 -4.73
C ALA A 39 8.63 -20.97 -5.64
N ALA A 40 8.54 -22.31 -5.51
CA ALA A 40 9.25 -23.24 -6.36
C ALA A 40 8.85 -23.08 -7.85
N ALA A 41 7.56 -23.01 -8.15
CA ALA A 41 7.06 -22.76 -9.49
C ALA A 41 7.57 -21.43 -10.07
N SER A 42 7.56 -20.36 -9.25
CA SER A 42 8.06 -19.04 -9.65
C SER A 42 9.56 -19.08 -9.99
N LEU A 43 10.39 -19.77 -9.20
CA LEU A 43 11.82 -19.98 -9.48
C LEU A 43 12.02 -20.76 -10.80
N LEU A 44 11.22 -21.81 -11.02
CA LEU A 44 11.27 -22.62 -12.24
C LEU A 44 10.78 -21.88 -13.50
N ILE A 45 9.93 -20.87 -13.35
CA ILE A 45 9.52 -20.00 -14.46
C ILE A 45 10.62 -18.96 -14.74
N MET A 46 11.18 -18.35 -13.69
CA MET A 46 12.22 -17.31 -13.83
C MET A 46 13.46 -17.78 -14.59
N ARG A 47 13.86 -19.05 -14.48
CA ARG A 47 14.98 -19.61 -15.28
C ARG A 47 14.79 -19.49 -16.80
N HIS A 48 13.56 -19.29 -17.28
CA HIS A 48 13.24 -19.18 -18.71
C HIS A 48 12.98 -17.73 -19.17
N VAL A 49 13.04 -16.75 -18.27
CA VAL A 49 12.77 -15.34 -18.61
C VAL A 49 14.07 -14.56 -18.72
N ALA A 50 14.37 -14.03 -19.91
CA ALA A 50 15.50 -13.14 -20.10
C ALA A 50 15.24 -11.80 -19.39
N SER A 51 15.99 -11.52 -18.33
CA SER A 51 15.93 -10.22 -17.63
C SER A 51 17.05 -9.30 -18.13
N PRO A 52 16.75 -8.01 -18.43
CA PRO A 52 17.78 -7.02 -18.68
C PRO A 52 18.69 -6.92 -17.45
N ARG A 53 19.97 -7.28 -17.61
CA ARG A 53 20.96 -7.17 -16.53
C ARG A 53 21.36 -5.70 -16.38
N GLY A 54 20.64 -4.98 -15.52
CA GLY A 54 21.09 -3.66 -15.05
C GLY A 54 22.14 -3.82 -13.96
N VAL A 55 23.29 -3.17 -14.10
CA VAL A 55 24.35 -3.15 -13.08
C VAL A 55 23.99 -2.13 -12.00
N ARG A 56 22.89 -2.35 -11.28
CA ARG A 56 22.55 -1.52 -10.13
C ARG A 56 23.01 -2.21 -8.86
N ARG A 57 24.04 -1.63 -8.23
CA ARG A 57 24.55 -2.10 -6.95
C ARG A 57 23.51 -1.80 -5.87
N ILE A 58 23.05 -2.84 -5.19
CA ILE A 58 22.19 -2.71 -4.01
C ILE A 58 23.10 -2.45 -2.82
N ASP A 59 22.83 -1.37 -2.10
CA ASP A 59 23.49 -1.11 -0.82
C ASP A 59 22.79 -1.90 0.28
N TRP A 60 23.35 -3.07 0.61
CA TRP A 60 22.81 -3.95 1.64
C TRP A 60 22.77 -3.31 3.03
N SER A 61 23.66 -2.35 3.30
CA SER A 61 23.70 -1.67 4.59
C SER A 61 22.46 -0.80 4.82
N VAL A 62 22.04 -0.07 3.78
CA VAL A 62 20.80 0.73 3.77
C VAL A 62 19.58 -0.18 3.94
N GLN A 63 19.53 -1.31 3.22
CA GLN A 63 18.40 -2.24 3.30
C GLN A 63 18.30 -2.88 4.70
N ALA A 64 19.42 -3.33 5.27
CA ALA A 64 19.44 -3.90 6.62
C ALA A 64 19.00 -2.87 7.68
N LEU A 65 19.50 -1.64 7.60
CA LEU A 65 19.10 -0.56 8.50
C LEU A 65 17.61 -0.22 8.36
N ALA A 66 17.06 -0.21 7.14
CA ALA A 66 15.64 0.00 6.92
C ALA A 66 14.78 -1.11 7.55
N CYS A 67 15.21 -2.38 7.44
CA CYS A 67 14.54 -3.51 8.10
C CYS A 67 14.60 -3.40 9.63
N VAL A 68 15.77 -3.08 10.19
CA VAL A 68 15.96 -2.90 11.64
C VAL A 68 15.10 -1.75 12.16
N LEU A 69 15.11 -0.61 11.46
CA LEU A 69 14.27 0.54 11.79
C LEU A 69 12.78 0.16 11.84
N LEU A 70 12.28 -0.52 10.80
CA LEU A 70 10.88 -0.92 10.74
C LEU A 70 10.49 -1.89 11.87
N GLY A 71 11.37 -2.86 12.17
CA GLY A 71 11.15 -3.80 13.28
C GLY A 71 11.08 -3.09 14.64
N LEU A 72 12.04 -2.20 14.91
CA LEU A 72 12.09 -1.43 16.15
C LEU A 72 10.90 -0.47 16.29
N VAL A 73 10.47 0.17 15.20
CA VAL A 73 9.27 1.03 15.23
C VAL A 73 8.03 0.19 15.53
N ALA A 74 7.88 -0.99 14.93
CA ALA A 74 6.76 -1.87 15.20
C ALA A 74 6.73 -2.31 16.67
N GLU A 75 7.87 -2.77 17.19
CA GLU A 75 8.02 -3.17 18.60
C GLU A 75 7.73 -2.01 19.56
N ALA A 76 8.27 -0.82 19.29
CA ALA A 76 8.03 0.37 20.09
C ALA A 76 6.54 0.76 20.15
N LEU A 77 5.81 0.57 19.05
CA LEU A 77 4.39 0.91 18.97
C LEU A 77 3.49 -0.15 19.60
N ILE A 78 3.81 -1.43 19.44
CA ILE A 78 2.99 -2.54 19.94
C ILE A 78 3.18 -2.70 21.46
N ASP A 79 4.43 -2.77 21.92
CA ASP A 79 4.76 -3.03 23.33
C ASP A 79 4.96 -1.74 24.13
N SER A 80 4.78 -0.56 23.50
CA SER A 80 5.05 0.75 24.11
C SER A 80 6.48 0.87 24.67
N SER A 81 7.44 0.16 24.07
CA SER A 81 8.82 0.05 24.55
C SER A 81 9.62 1.34 24.27
N PRO A 82 10.00 2.12 25.31
CA PRO A 82 10.79 3.33 25.11
C PRO A 82 12.19 3.03 24.56
N LEU A 83 12.75 1.87 24.91
CA LEU A 83 14.04 1.42 24.40
C LEU A 83 13.97 1.14 22.90
N ALA A 84 12.95 0.40 22.44
CA ALA A 84 12.74 0.17 21.02
C ALA A 84 12.51 1.50 20.27
N GLY A 85 11.80 2.45 20.88
CA GLY A 85 11.63 3.81 20.33
C GLY A 85 12.94 4.58 20.20
N ALA A 86 13.80 4.54 21.22
CA ALA A 86 15.12 5.17 21.19
C ALA A 86 16.04 4.52 20.14
N LEU A 87 16.04 3.18 20.06
CA LEU A 87 16.79 2.44 19.05
C LEU A 87 16.26 2.70 17.65
N ALA A 88 14.94 2.84 17.47
CA ALA A 88 14.34 3.23 16.20
C ALA A 88 14.80 4.64 15.78
N ALA A 89 14.82 5.60 16.69
CA ALA A 89 15.34 6.93 16.41
C ALA A 89 16.83 6.89 16.01
N ALA A 90 17.64 6.10 16.71
CA ALA A 90 19.05 5.90 16.36
C ALA A 90 19.21 5.22 14.98
N ALA A 91 18.42 4.18 14.69
CA ALA A 91 18.42 3.49 13.41
C ALA A 91 17.99 4.42 12.26
N LEU A 92 17.04 5.33 12.49
CA LEU A 92 16.64 6.34 11.52
C LEU A 92 17.78 7.34 11.23
N VAL A 93 18.45 7.84 12.27
CA VAL A 93 19.62 8.73 12.11
C VAL A 93 20.74 8.02 11.36
N ALA A 94 21.03 6.77 11.69
CA ALA A 94 22.02 5.95 11.01
C ALA A 94 21.63 5.71 9.54
N LEU A 95 20.37 5.36 9.26
CA LEU A 95 19.85 5.17 7.91
C LEU A 95 20.03 6.43 7.06
N VAL A 96 19.64 7.61 7.59
CA VAL A 96 19.80 8.89 6.89
C VAL A 96 21.28 9.22 6.65
N ALA A 97 22.14 8.96 7.64
CA ALA A 97 23.58 9.19 7.51
C ALA A 97 24.24 8.29 6.46
N VAL A 98 23.87 7.00 6.42
CA VAL A 98 24.39 6.03 5.45
C VAL A 98 23.84 6.31 4.06
N GLU A 99 22.54 6.59 3.91
CA GLU A 99 21.91 6.90 2.61
C GLU A 99 22.54 8.16 1.99
N ARG A 100 22.83 9.20 2.80
CA ARG A 100 23.51 10.42 2.32
C ARG A 100 24.95 10.18 1.87
N ARG A 101 25.61 9.15 2.40
CA ARG A 101 26.99 8.76 2.05
C ARG A 101 27.06 7.70 0.95
N SER A 102 25.94 7.06 0.63
CA SER A 102 25.90 5.98 -0.34
C SER A 102 26.13 6.50 -1.76
N HIS A 103 27.00 5.83 -2.51
CA HIS A 103 27.25 6.11 -3.92
C HIS A 103 26.12 5.64 -4.85
N ALA A 104 25.17 4.84 -4.33
CA ALA A 104 24.00 4.35 -5.05
C ALA A 104 22.75 4.47 -4.17
N PRO A 105 22.27 5.69 -3.89
CA PRO A 105 21.14 5.91 -2.99
C PRO A 105 19.90 5.15 -3.47
N ALA A 106 19.23 4.48 -2.54
CA ALA A 106 17.98 3.78 -2.78
C ALA A 106 16.87 4.76 -3.19
N LEU A 107 16.94 6.00 -2.71
CA LEU A 107 15.99 7.08 -2.96
C LEU A 107 16.68 8.25 -3.68
N PRO A 108 16.66 8.30 -5.03
CA PRO A 108 17.11 9.47 -5.76
C PRO A 108 16.29 10.70 -5.31
N GLY A 109 16.94 11.74 -4.80
CA GLY A 109 16.24 12.91 -4.24
C GLY A 109 15.26 13.58 -5.22
N GLY A 110 15.60 13.59 -6.52
CA GLY A 110 14.71 14.07 -7.58
C GLY A 110 13.45 13.22 -7.78
N LEU A 111 13.52 11.90 -7.55
CA LEU A 111 12.35 11.03 -7.57
C LEU A 111 11.45 11.31 -6.37
N LEU A 112 12.01 11.40 -5.16
CA LEU A 112 11.25 11.68 -3.95
C LEU A 112 10.51 13.02 -4.04
N ALA A 113 11.18 14.08 -4.50
CA ALA A 113 10.57 15.40 -4.66
C ALA A 113 9.46 15.41 -5.72
N ALA A 114 9.59 14.60 -6.78
CA ALA A 114 8.59 14.51 -7.84
C ALA A 114 7.37 13.66 -7.45
N THR A 115 7.54 12.66 -6.57
CA THR A 115 6.51 11.64 -6.29
C THR A 115 6.07 11.57 -4.83
N TRP A 116 6.45 12.53 -3.98
CA TRP A 116 6.04 12.55 -2.57
C TRP A 116 4.52 12.44 -2.36
N PRO A 117 3.63 13.04 -3.19
CA PRO A 117 2.18 12.90 -2.99
C PRO A 117 1.72 11.46 -3.21
N GLU A 118 2.22 10.79 -4.25
CA GLU A 118 1.93 9.39 -4.56
C GLU A 118 2.46 8.46 -3.47
N LEU A 119 3.66 8.73 -2.95
CA LEU A 119 4.25 7.95 -1.86
C LEU A 119 3.43 8.08 -0.58
N LEU A 120 3.04 9.31 -0.20
CA LEU A 120 2.20 9.54 0.97
C LEU A 120 0.84 8.84 0.83
N ALA A 121 0.18 9.01 -0.31
CA ALA A 121 -1.11 8.38 -0.60
C ALA A 121 -1.01 6.85 -0.58
N GLY A 122 0.06 6.27 -1.13
CA GLY A 122 0.31 4.83 -1.11
C GLY A 122 0.55 4.30 0.31
N THR A 123 1.38 4.98 1.09
CA THR A 123 1.66 4.62 2.49
C THR A 123 0.38 4.65 3.31
N VAL A 124 -0.41 5.74 3.24
CA VAL A 124 -1.64 5.89 4.04
C VAL A 124 -2.73 4.92 3.57
N ALA A 125 -2.90 4.72 2.27
CA ALA A 125 -3.88 3.75 1.78
C ALA A 125 -3.55 2.32 2.25
N ASN A 126 -2.27 1.93 2.26
CA ASN A 126 -1.86 0.60 2.70
C ASN A 126 -1.85 0.47 4.24
N PHE A 127 -1.58 1.55 4.95
CA PHE A 127 -1.79 1.69 6.41
C PHE A 127 -3.24 1.42 6.77
N ALA A 128 -4.15 2.15 6.13
CA ALA A 128 -5.57 2.05 6.41
C ALA A 128 -6.12 0.67 6.03
N PHE A 129 -5.71 0.14 4.88
CA PHE A 129 -6.11 -1.20 4.44
C PHE A 129 -5.64 -2.31 5.39
N SER A 130 -4.34 -2.37 5.68
CA SER A 130 -3.78 -3.49 6.45
C SER A 130 -4.21 -3.42 7.92
N GLY A 131 -4.21 -2.22 8.50
CA GLY A 131 -4.69 -2.04 9.87
C GLY A 131 -6.21 -2.27 9.99
N ALA A 132 -7.02 -1.83 9.03
CA ALA A 132 -8.45 -2.13 9.05
C ALA A 132 -8.74 -3.62 8.87
N LEU A 133 -8.03 -4.33 7.98
CA LEU A 133 -8.15 -5.78 7.85
C LEU A 133 -7.81 -6.47 9.17
N PHE A 134 -6.73 -6.07 9.84
CA PHE A 134 -6.34 -6.64 11.14
C PHE A 134 -7.44 -6.43 12.19
N VAL A 135 -7.87 -5.17 12.40
CA VAL A 135 -8.89 -4.82 13.39
C VAL A 135 -10.22 -5.50 13.09
N LEU A 136 -10.66 -5.52 11.83
CA LEU A 136 -11.91 -6.16 11.45
C LEU A 136 -11.86 -7.67 11.61
N THR A 137 -10.70 -8.29 11.36
CA THR A 137 -10.54 -9.73 11.57
C THR A 137 -10.70 -10.07 13.05
N LEU A 138 -10.06 -9.30 13.94
CA LEU A 138 -10.22 -9.45 15.39
C LEU A 138 -11.67 -9.21 15.82
N PHE A 139 -12.31 -8.15 15.33
CA PHE A 139 -13.72 -7.89 15.62
C PHE A 139 -14.64 -9.06 15.20
N LEU A 140 -14.44 -9.60 13.99
CA LEU A 140 -15.26 -10.69 13.47
C LEU A 140 -15.04 -12.00 14.25
N GLN A 141 -13.83 -12.28 14.71
CA GLN A 141 -13.53 -13.53 15.42
C GLN A 141 -13.75 -13.42 16.94
N ASP A 142 -13.25 -12.36 17.57
CA ASP A 142 -13.28 -12.22 19.03
C ASP A 142 -14.61 -11.64 19.53
N THR A 143 -15.20 -10.69 18.80
CA THR A 143 -16.46 -10.04 19.21
C THR A 143 -17.68 -10.70 18.57
N ARG A 144 -17.62 -11.05 17.28
CA ARG A 144 -18.73 -11.70 16.57
C ARG A 144 -18.66 -13.23 16.62
N HIS A 145 -17.63 -13.81 17.24
CA HIS A 145 -17.44 -15.26 17.41
C HIS A 145 -17.53 -16.06 16.11
N LEU A 146 -17.17 -15.44 14.98
CA LEU A 146 -17.16 -16.11 13.69
C LEU A 146 -15.96 -17.04 13.59
N SER A 147 -16.17 -18.19 12.94
CA SER A 147 -15.06 -19.07 12.57
C SER A 147 -14.13 -18.36 11.57
N PRO A 148 -12.85 -18.78 11.47
CA PRO A 148 -11.91 -18.22 10.48
C PRO A 148 -12.45 -18.23 9.05
N MET A 149 -13.18 -19.28 8.68
CA MET A 149 -13.84 -19.39 7.38
C MET A 149 -14.94 -18.34 7.20
N ALA A 150 -15.80 -18.16 8.20
CA ALA A 150 -16.87 -17.16 8.16
C ALA A 150 -16.32 -15.72 8.17
N ALA A 151 -15.25 -15.45 8.91
CA ALA A 151 -14.55 -14.17 8.88
C ALA A 151 -13.93 -13.89 7.50
N GLY A 152 -13.31 -14.91 6.87
CA GLY A 152 -12.80 -14.80 5.50
C GLY A 152 -13.90 -14.49 4.48
N LEU A 153 -15.06 -15.16 4.60
CA LEU A 153 -16.24 -14.89 3.77
C LEU A 153 -16.80 -13.47 3.96
N ALA A 154 -16.73 -12.93 5.17
CA ALA A 154 -17.18 -11.57 5.47
C ALA A 154 -16.35 -10.49 4.74
N PHE A 155 -15.13 -10.81 4.27
CA PHE A 155 -14.29 -9.93 3.45
C PHE A 155 -14.55 -10.05 1.93
N LEU A 156 -15.43 -10.94 1.47
CA LEU A 156 -15.81 -11.01 0.06
C LEU A 156 -16.30 -9.67 -0.52
N PRO A 157 -17.15 -8.90 0.17
CA PRO A 157 -17.60 -7.61 -0.35
C PRO A 157 -16.44 -6.62 -0.57
N LEU A 158 -15.35 -6.74 0.19
CA LEU A 158 -14.14 -5.94 -0.02
C LEU A 158 -13.32 -6.41 -1.21
N THR A 159 -13.16 -7.74 -1.38
CA THR A 159 -12.28 -8.30 -2.42
C THR A 159 -12.90 -8.28 -3.80
N LEU A 160 -14.22 -8.46 -3.93
CA LEU A 160 -14.92 -8.49 -5.22
C LEU A 160 -14.64 -7.23 -6.07
N PRO A 161 -14.81 -5.99 -5.57
CA PRO A 161 -14.44 -4.79 -6.31
C PRO A 161 -12.96 -4.75 -6.69
N MET A 162 -12.05 -5.23 -5.81
CA MET A 162 -10.61 -5.27 -6.10
C MET A 162 -10.25 -6.18 -7.26
N THR A 163 -11.11 -7.15 -7.59
CA THR A 163 -10.89 -8.06 -8.72
C THR A 163 -11.34 -7.49 -10.06
N VAL A 164 -12.53 -6.87 -10.08
CA VAL A 164 -13.20 -6.45 -11.34
C VAL A 164 -12.82 -5.02 -11.72
N ASN A 165 -12.74 -4.13 -10.73
CA ASN A 165 -12.58 -2.69 -10.96
C ASN A 165 -11.22 -2.26 -11.55
N PRO A 166 -10.08 -2.96 -11.38
CA PRO A 166 -8.80 -2.53 -11.96
C PRO A 166 -8.82 -2.33 -13.48
N LEU A 167 -9.70 -3.04 -14.20
CA LEU A 167 -9.91 -2.84 -15.64
C LEU A 167 -10.50 -1.46 -15.95
N LEU A 168 -11.47 -1.02 -15.15
CA LEU A 168 -12.07 0.31 -15.24
C LEU A 168 -11.07 1.38 -14.84
N THR A 169 -10.32 1.15 -13.76
CA THR A 169 -9.25 2.05 -13.31
C THR A 169 -8.22 2.29 -14.41
N GLY A 170 -7.76 1.23 -15.10
CA GLY A 170 -6.83 1.37 -16.22
C GLY A 170 -7.34 2.28 -17.34
N ARG A 171 -8.63 2.16 -17.70
CA ARG A 171 -9.27 3.02 -18.70
C ARG A 171 -9.39 4.47 -18.22
N LEU A 172 -9.76 4.69 -16.96
CA LEU A 172 -9.86 6.02 -16.37
C LEU A 172 -8.49 6.70 -16.29
N VAL A 173 -7.45 5.97 -15.90
CA VAL A 173 -6.07 6.46 -15.86
C VAL A 173 -5.59 6.84 -17.26
N ALA A 174 -5.89 6.03 -18.28
CA ALA A 174 -5.54 6.34 -19.66
C ALA A 174 -6.26 7.61 -20.19
N ARG A 175 -7.52 7.81 -19.81
CA ARG A 175 -8.35 8.93 -20.31
C ARG A 175 -8.16 10.24 -19.54
N TYR A 176 -8.04 10.18 -18.22
CA TYR A 176 -8.05 11.35 -17.33
C TYR A 176 -6.75 11.54 -16.54
N GLY A 177 -5.78 10.64 -16.74
CA GLY A 177 -4.56 10.57 -15.95
C GLY A 177 -4.76 9.90 -14.58
N PRO A 178 -3.67 9.71 -13.82
CA PRO A 178 -3.69 8.97 -12.56
C PRO A 178 -4.38 9.70 -11.39
N ARG A 179 -4.45 11.03 -11.43
CA ARG A 179 -4.88 11.84 -10.26
C ARG A 179 -6.37 11.70 -9.90
N PRO A 180 -7.33 11.80 -10.84
CA PRO A 180 -8.74 11.69 -10.49
C PRO A 180 -9.10 10.32 -9.88
N PRO A 181 -8.62 9.18 -10.42
CA PRO A 181 -8.80 7.88 -9.77
C PRO A 181 -8.20 7.80 -8.36
N ILE A 182 -7.02 8.39 -8.10
CA ILE A 182 -6.43 8.41 -6.75
C ILE A 182 -7.34 9.16 -5.77
N LEU A 183 -7.82 10.35 -6.13
CA LEU A 183 -8.70 11.15 -5.27
C LEU A 183 -10.03 10.47 -5.00
N ALA A 184 -10.68 9.94 -6.04
CA ALA A 184 -11.91 9.17 -5.89
C ALA A 184 -11.68 7.95 -5.00
N GLY A 185 -10.57 7.25 -5.21
CA GLY A 185 -10.22 6.06 -4.45
C GLY A 185 -9.95 6.35 -2.96
N LEU A 186 -9.20 7.41 -2.65
CA LEU A 186 -8.95 7.83 -1.26
C LEU A 186 -10.24 8.31 -0.58
N ALA A 187 -11.11 9.03 -1.29
CA ALA A 187 -12.40 9.46 -0.76
C ALA A 187 -13.32 8.28 -0.44
N LEU A 188 -13.43 7.30 -1.36
CA LEU A 188 -14.20 6.08 -1.14
C LEU A 188 -13.63 5.23 0.00
N LEU A 189 -12.30 5.11 0.09
CA LEU A 189 -11.65 4.40 1.19
C LEU A 189 -11.93 5.08 2.53
N ALA A 190 -11.80 6.40 2.61
CA ALA A 190 -12.09 7.16 3.83
C ALA A 190 -13.57 7.02 4.25
N ALA A 191 -14.50 7.11 3.29
CA ALA A 191 -15.93 6.94 3.55
C ALA A 191 -16.26 5.50 3.98
N GLY A 192 -15.64 4.50 3.36
CA GLY A 192 -15.77 3.10 3.74
C GLY A 192 -15.31 2.85 5.17
N LEU A 193 -14.11 3.32 5.51
CA LEU A 193 -13.57 3.22 6.88
C LEU A 193 -14.44 3.93 7.91
N ALA A 194 -14.93 5.13 7.59
CA ALA A 194 -15.83 5.87 8.46
C ALA A 194 -17.13 5.08 8.68
N GLY A 195 -17.72 4.54 7.63
CA GLY A 195 -18.94 3.75 7.75
C GLY A 195 -18.77 2.52 8.62
N VAL A 196 -17.75 1.70 8.37
CA VAL A 196 -17.42 0.55 9.23
C VAL A 196 -17.15 0.97 10.68
N ALA A 197 -16.62 2.17 10.93
CA ALA A 197 -16.37 2.67 12.29
C ALA A 197 -17.65 3.03 13.08
N PHE A 198 -18.77 3.31 12.40
CA PHE A 198 -20.00 3.80 13.03
C PHE A 198 -21.20 2.85 12.88
N THR A 199 -21.05 1.74 12.17
CA THR A 199 -22.13 0.77 11.97
C THR A 199 -21.66 -0.67 12.07
N ASP A 200 -22.59 -1.51 12.51
CA ASP A 200 -22.45 -2.96 12.53
C ASP A 200 -22.67 -3.61 11.16
N VAL A 201 -23.26 -2.89 10.19
CA VAL A 201 -23.55 -3.42 8.85
C VAL A 201 -22.34 -3.21 7.95
N LEU A 202 -21.42 -4.17 7.92
CA LEU A 202 -20.11 -4.00 7.29
C LEU A 202 -20.11 -4.05 5.75
N ALA A 203 -20.96 -4.90 5.16
CA ALA A 203 -20.92 -5.24 3.74
C ALA A 203 -20.88 -4.03 2.76
N PRO A 204 -21.78 -3.03 2.84
CA PRO A 204 -21.77 -1.90 1.88
C PRO A 204 -20.50 -1.05 2.00
N TRP A 205 -19.97 -0.90 3.21
CA TRP A 205 -18.77 -0.11 3.46
C TRP A 205 -17.51 -0.85 3.03
N LEU A 206 -17.48 -2.17 3.20
CA LEU A 206 -16.42 -3.04 2.66
C LEU A 206 -16.37 -2.97 1.13
N VAL A 207 -17.52 -2.97 0.45
CA VAL A 207 -17.60 -2.72 -1.00
C VAL A 207 -16.97 -1.39 -1.36
N MET A 208 -17.32 -0.34 -0.62
CA MET A 208 -16.79 1.00 -0.88
C MET A 208 -15.27 1.09 -0.63
N MET A 209 -14.75 0.43 0.40
CA MET A 209 -13.30 0.28 0.62
C MET A 209 -12.63 -0.46 -0.53
N GLY A 210 -13.22 -1.56 -1.01
CA GLY A 210 -12.70 -2.33 -2.15
C GLY A 210 -12.62 -1.49 -3.44
N PHE A 211 -13.67 -0.73 -3.75
CA PHE A 211 -13.64 0.24 -4.86
C PHE A 211 -12.57 1.32 -4.63
N GLY A 212 -12.45 1.83 -3.41
CA GLY A 212 -11.42 2.80 -3.04
C GLY A 212 -10.01 2.30 -3.37
N LEU A 213 -9.64 1.14 -2.83
CA LEU A 213 -8.30 0.54 -2.98
C LEU A 213 -7.99 0.17 -4.43
N SER A 214 -8.99 -0.33 -5.16
CA SER A 214 -8.85 -0.72 -6.57
C SER A 214 -8.66 0.47 -7.51
N PHE A 215 -9.15 1.67 -7.15
CA PHE A 215 -8.78 2.90 -7.85
C PHE A 215 -7.39 3.40 -7.45
N VAL A 216 -7.07 3.38 -6.15
CA VAL A 216 -5.81 3.93 -5.62
C VAL A 216 -4.60 3.19 -6.16
N PHE A 217 -4.49 1.87 -5.97
CA PHE A 217 -3.21 1.18 -6.21
C PHE A 217 -2.73 1.20 -7.67
N PRO A 218 -3.55 0.89 -8.68
CA PRO A 218 -3.12 0.96 -10.08
C PRO A 218 -2.80 2.39 -10.52
N ALA A 219 -3.58 3.36 -10.04
CA ALA A 219 -3.38 4.76 -10.39
C ALA A 219 -2.14 5.37 -9.73
N LEU A 220 -1.80 4.97 -8.51
CA LEU A 220 -0.53 5.34 -7.87
C LEU A 220 0.67 4.82 -8.64
N MET A 221 0.66 3.56 -9.07
CA MET A 221 1.75 3.01 -9.89
C MET A 221 1.91 3.78 -11.20
N ALA A 222 0.80 4.11 -11.88
CA ALA A 222 0.85 4.94 -13.08
C ALA A 222 1.36 6.37 -12.78
N GLY A 223 0.94 6.97 -11.67
CA GLY A 223 1.44 8.27 -11.21
C GLY A 223 2.93 8.28 -10.93
N MET A 224 3.42 7.28 -10.21
CA MET A 224 4.84 7.07 -9.89
C MET A 224 5.67 6.93 -11.16
N VAL A 225 5.25 6.09 -12.10
CA VAL A 225 5.98 5.88 -13.37
C VAL A 225 5.96 7.13 -14.24
N ASN A 226 4.83 7.86 -14.30
CA ASN A 226 4.71 9.07 -15.11
C ASN A 226 5.53 10.25 -14.58
N ALA A 227 5.72 10.34 -13.26
CA ALA A 227 6.49 11.40 -12.62
C ALA A 227 7.98 11.05 -12.45
N ALA A 228 8.35 9.78 -12.63
CA ALA A 228 9.72 9.33 -12.48
C ALA A 228 10.62 9.81 -13.64
N PRO A 229 11.86 10.25 -13.37
CA PRO A 229 12.84 10.53 -14.41
C PRO A 229 13.07 9.33 -15.34
N ALA A 230 13.43 9.61 -16.60
CA ALA A 230 13.72 8.57 -17.59
C ALA A 230 14.73 7.54 -17.06
N GLY A 231 14.46 6.25 -17.27
CA GLY A 231 15.31 5.16 -16.79
C GLY A 231 15.14 4.80 -15.30
N THR A 232 14.29 5.49 -14.53
CA THR A 232 14.10 5.21 -13.09
C THR A 232 12.76 4.54 -12.74
N ALA A 233 11.94 4.17 -13.73
CA ALA A 233 10.62 3.57 -13.53
C ALA A 233 10.61 2.32 -12.62
N GLY A 234 11.62 1.46 -12.71
CA GLY A 234 11.78 0.31 -11.82
C GLY A 234 12.02 0.72 -10.36
N THR A 235 12.83 1.76 -10.12
CA THR A 235 13.02 2.37 -8.78
C THR A 235 11.72 2.94 -8.26
N ALA A 236 10.97 3.65 -9.10
CA ALA A 236 9.72 4.30 -8.71
C ALA A 236 8.70 3.26 -8.20
N GLY A 237 8.54 2.15 -8.92
CA GLY A 237 7.71 1.03 -8.48
C GLY A 237 8.21 0.39 -7.18
N GLY A 238 9.53 0.17 -7.06
CA GLY A 238 10.14 -0.41 -5.87
C GLY A 238 9.95 0.46 -4.62
N VAL A 239 10.17 1.77 -4.74
CA VAL A 239 9.99 2.74 -3.66
C VAL A 239 8.52 2.85 -3.25
N LEU A 240 7.58 2.85 -4.21
CA LEU A 240 6.15 2.82 -3.88
C LEU A 240 5.79 1.55 -3.10
N ASN A 241 6.30 0.38 -3.51
CA ASN A 241 6.02 -0.85 -2.79
C ASN A 241 6.63 -0.84 -1.39
N ALA A 242 7.87 -0.37 -1.25
CA ALA A 242 8.50 -0.20 0.07
C ALA A 242 7.67 0.74 0.97
N SER A 243 7.22 1.89 0.45
CA SER A 243 6.41 2.85 1.21
C SER A 243 5.05 2.25 1.61
N ARG A 244 4.42 1.47 0.72
CA ARG A 244 3.21 0.71 1.05
C ARG A 244 3.46 -0.29 2.16
N GLN A 245 4.55 -1.04 2.15
CA GLN A 245 4.86 -2.03 3.19
C GLN A 245 5.17 -1.37 4.55
N VAL A 246 5.84 -0.21 4.54
CA VAL A 246 5.99 0.64 5.73
C VAL A 246 4.60 1.00 6.26
N GLY A 247 3.71 1.48 5.39
CA GLY A 247 2.32 1.79 5.72
C GLY A 247 1.58 0.60 6.34
N ALA A 248 1.66 -0.58 5.73
CA ALA A 248 1.02 -1.79 6.25
C ALA A 248 1.48 -2.14 7.67
N THR A 249 2.79 -2.11 7.90
CA THR A 249 3.40 -2.43 9.20
C THR A 249 2.94 -1.45 10.27
N LEU A 250 3.02 -0.15 9.99
CA LEU A 250 2.53 0.90 10.88
C LEU A 250 1.01 0.82 11.09
N GLY A 251 0.26 0.42 10.06
CA GLY A 251 -1.19 0.28 10.11
C GLY A 251 -1.61 -0.76 11.15
N VAL A 252 -0.99 -1.93 11.13
CA VAL A 252 -1.26 -2.99 12.10
C VAL A 252 -0.82 -2.55 13.50
N ALA A 253 0.39 -2.01 13.64
CA ALA A 253 0.93 -1.62 14.94
C ALA A 253 0.11 -0.49 15.61
N VAL A 254 -0.15 0.60 14.88
CA VAL A 254 -0.86 1.78 15.41
C VAL A 254 -2.34 1.49 15.62
N LEU A 255 -3.01 0.88 14.64
CA LEU A 255 -4.45 0.62 14.77
C LEU A 255 -4.74 -0.54 15.73
N GLY A 256 -3.80 -1.46 15.95
CA GLY A 256 -3.96 -2.52 16.93
C GLY A 256 -4.09 -2.02 18.37
N VAL A 257 -3.44 -0.91 18.70
CA VAL A 257 -3.46 -0.31 20.05
C VAL A 257 -4.34 0.95 20.15
N ALA A 258 -4.82 1.47 19.03
CA ALA A 258 -5.65 2.67 19.01
C ALA A 258 -7.04 2.41 19.61
N GLY A 259 -7.55 3.34 20.41
CA GLY A 259 -8.90 3.22 20.99
C GLY A 259 -10.05 3.32 19.97
N GLN A 260 -9.86 4.04 18.87
CA GLN A 260 -10.85 4.15 17.78
C GLN A 260 -10.19 3.94 16.41
N PRO A 261 -9.74 2.70 16.14
CA PRO A 261 -8.78 2.43 15.07
C PRO A 261 -9.32 2.75 13.68
N LEU A 262 -10.55 2.34 13.38
CA LEU A 262 -11.16 2.56 12.06
C LEU A 262 -11.44 4.05 11.80
N ARG A 263 -11.80 4.80 12.84
CA ARG A 263 -11.98 6.27 12.74
C ARG A 263 -10.64 6.97 12.52
N THR A 264 -9.58 6.57 13.22
CA THR A 264 -8.22 7.09 13.00
C THR A 264 -7.79 6.85 11.55
N ALA A 265 -8.00 5.64 11.04
CA ALA A 265 -7.71 5.31 9.64
C ALA A 265 -8.53 6.16 8.65
N ALA A 266 -9.82 6.36 8.92
CA ALA A 266 -10.70 7.18 8.08
C ALA A 266 -10.23 8.64 8.03
N VAL A 267 -9.91 9.23 9.18
CA VAL A 267 -9.42 10.62 9.28
C VAL A 267 -8.10 10.79 8.55
N LEU A 268 -7.12 9.91 8.79
CA LEU A 268 -5.82 9.97 8.11
C LEU A 268 -5.97 9.84 6.59
N THR A 269 -6.86 8.97 6.13
CA THR A 269 -7.15 8.80 4.70
C THR A 269 -7.82 10.04 4.11
N ALA A 270 -8.79 10.65 4.82
CA ALA A 270 -9.46 11.87 4.39
C ALA A 270 -8.50 13.07 4.33
N VAL A 271 -7.66 13.26 5.36
CA VAL A 271 -6.62 14.29 5.38
C VAL A 271 -5.65 14.08 4.21
N THR A 272 -5.24 12.84 3.96
CA THR A 272 -4.35 12.53 2.83
C THR A 272 -5.01 12.81 1.49
N CYS A 273 -6.31 12.56 1.34
CA CYS A 273 -7.08 12.92 0.14
C CYS A 273 -7.02 14.44 -0.10
N VAL A 274 -7.25 15.25 0.93
CA VAL A 274 -7.18 16.72 0.85
C VAL A 274 -5.76 17.18 0.53
N CYS A 275 -4.73 16.66 1.23
CA CYS A 275 -3.34 16.98 0.97
C CYS A 275 -2.93 16.64 -0.47
N TYR A 276 -3.35 15.48 -0.98
CA TYR A 276 -3.11 15.06 -2.36
C TYR A 276 -3.80 16.00 -3.36
N ALA A 277 -5.05 16.41 -3.09
CA ALA A 277 -5.77 17.38 -3.92
C ALA A 277 -5.07 18.75 -3.98
N LEU A 278 -4.58 19.24 -2.83
CA LEU A 278 -3.84 20.50 -2.73
C LEU A 278 -2.50 20.44 -3.46
N ALA A 279 -1.75 19.33 -3.33
CA ALA A 279 -0.51 19.10 -4.06
C ALA A 279 -0.76 19.05 -5.58
N ALA A 280 -1.84 18.38 -5.99
CA ALA A 280 -2.26 18.32 -7.39
C ALA A 280 -2.65 19.70 -7.95
N ALA A 281 -3.33 20.53 -7.17
CA ALA A 281 -3.69 21.90 -7.56
C ALA A 281 -2.45 22.80 -7.72
N ARG A 282 -1.50 22.75 -6.79
CA ARG A 282 -0.24 23.51 -6.87
C ARG A 282 0.60 23.18 -8.10
N SER A 283 0.73 21.89 -8.42
CA SER A 283 1.48 21.46 -9.62
C SER A 283 0.86 21.97 -10.93
N ARG A 284 -0.47 22.00 -11.03
CA ARG A 284 -1.18 22.56 -12.20
C ARG A 284 -0.97 24.06 -12.33
N HIS A 285 -1.02 24.78 -11.20
CA HIS A 285 -0.83 26.24 -11.18
C HIS A 285 0.60 26.62 -11.57
N GLY A 286 1.60 25.88 -11.07
CA GLY A 286 3.00 26.05 -11.45
C GLY A 286 3.26 25.81 -12.94
N ALA A 287 2.65 24.77 -13.52
CA ALA A 287 2.78 24.46 -14.95
C ALA A 287 2.15 25.56 -15.84
N ARG A 288 0.95 26.06 -15.48
CA ARG A 288 0.29 27.17 -16.20
C ARG A 288 1.10 28.46 -16.16
N ARG A 289 1.70 28.80 -15.01
CA ARG A 289 2.57 29.98 -14.87
C ARG A 289 3.82 29.89 -15.74
N ARG A 290 4.48 28.72 -15.81
CA ARG A 290 5.65 28.51 -16.67
C ARG A 290 5.30 28.62 -18.15
N ALA A 291 4.16 28.05 -18.55
CA ALA A 291 3.67 28.18 -19.93
C ALA A 291 3.34 29.64 -20.30
N ALA A 292 2.72 30.39 -19.39
CA ALA A 292 2.45 31.82 -19.60
C ALA A 292 3.73 32.66 -19.68
N SER A 293 4.75 32.37 -18.86
CA SER A 293 6.05 33.06 -18.91
C SER A 293 6.83 32.76 -20.20
N ALA A 294 6.72 31.54 -20.73
CA ALA A 294 7.39 31.14 -21.98
C ALA A 294 6.70 31.65 -23.24
N ALA A 295 5.43 32.07 -23.14
CA ALA A 295 4.69 32.68 -24.26
C ALA A 295 4.95 34.19 -24.39
N VAL A 296 5.61 34.80 -23.39
CA VAL A 296 5.90 36.25 -23.33
C VAL A 296 7.38 36.54 -23.65
N SER A 297 8.23 35.52 -23.68
CA SER A 297 9.64 35.57 -24.10
C SER A 297 9.81 35.17 -25.56
#